data_AF-A0A830H5C2-F1
#
_entry.id   AF-A0A830H5C2-F1
#
_cell.length_a   1.000
_cell.length_b   1.000
_cell.length_c   1.000
_cell.angle_alpha   90.00
_cell.angle_beta   90.00
_cell.angle_gamma   90.00
#
_symmetry.space_group_name_H-M   'P 1'
#
loop_
_entity.id
_entity.type
_entity.pdbx_description
1 polymer ?
#
loop_
_entity_poly.entity_id
_entity_poly.type
_entity_poly.pdbx_seq_one_letter_code
_entity_poly.pdbx_strand_id
1 'polypeptide(L)'
;MIAHVWRPNAELVQRASSVLSSAGWPEQAQAIGVHVRRGDACVDKRNNRKCFSWPDYAAHVKELVRDYGFNAVFVATDDAETATAALADADLKQLGVTVAIVNADRSFYGKVTKGERIEHRLAKGQGDTLKLGWDASVDLELLAQCQAFVGTFSSTLGRAAFMLQVARLGYVPPFASLDIAWCSAYHVPRGGKGLSAKVKEAAKVLDSVTGRMVNYDC
;
A
#
# COMPACT_ATOMS: atom_id res chain seq x y z
N MET A 1 -1.00 -19.32 1.61
CA MET A 1 -2.31 -19.22 2.30
C MET A 1 -3.14 -18.05 1.76
N ILE A 2 -2.66 -16.81 1.79
CA ILE A 2 -3.46 -15.64 1.31
C ILE A 2 -3.91 -15.74 -0.16
N ALA A 3 -3.05 -16.18 -1.07
CA ALA A 3 -3.41 -16.39 -2.49
C ALA A 3 -4.42 -17.53 -2.72
N HIS A 4 -4.62 -18.42 -1.74
CA HIS A 4 -5.66 -19.44 -1.83
C HIS A 4 -7.05 -18.86 -1.49
N VAL A 5 -7.09 -17.85 -0.63
CA VAL A 5 -8.30 -17.15 -0.22
C VAL A 5 -8.66 -16.04 -1.21
N TRP A 6 -7.66 -15.29 -1.67
CA TRP A 6 -7.86 -14.22 -2.65
C TRP A 6 -7.94 -14.77 -4.07
N ARG A 7 -9.16 -15.15 -4.47
CA ARG A 7 -9.50 -15.58 -5.83
C ARG A 7 -10.52 -14.58 -6.39
N PRO A 8 -10.06 -13.48 -7.01
CA PRO A 8 -10.97 -12.45 -7.53
C PRO A 8 -11.92 -13.09 -8.55
N ASN A 9 -13.22 -12.83 -8.38
CA ASN A 9 -14.21 -13.27 -9.36
C ASN A 9 -14.16 -12.39 -10.62
N ALA A 10 -14.87 -12.79 -11.67
CA ALA A 10 -14.88 -12.06 -12.94
C ALA A 10 -15.32 -10.59 -12.78
N GLU A 11 -16.26 -10.31 -11.87
CA GLU A 11 -16.74 -8.96 -11.61
C GLU A 11 -15.64 -8.06 -11.00
N LEU A 12 -14.90 -8.56 -10.00
CA LEU A 12 -13.80 -7.82 -9.39
C LEU A 12 -12.69 -7.52 -10.41
N VAL A 13 -12.34 -8.53 -11.23
CA VAL A 13 -11.36 -8.36 -12.31
C VAL A 13 -11.84 -7.31 -13.31
N GLN A 14 -13.10 -7.37 -13.74
CA GLN A 14 -13.66 -6.39 -14.68
C GLN A 14 -13.64 -4.97 -14.11
N ARG A 15 -13.99 -4.79 -12.84
CA ARG A 15 -13.94 -3.47 -12.18
C ARG A 15 -12.51 -2.93 -12.11
N ALA A 16 -11.55 -3.76 -11.73
CA ALA A 16 -10.13 -3.42 -11.69
C ALA A 16 -9.63 -3.00 -13.09
N SER A 17 -9.90 -3.80 -14.13
CA SER A 17 -9.53 -3.45 -15.50
C SER A 17 -10.16 -2.14 -15.97
N SER A 18 -11.42 -1.88 -15.60
CA SER A 18 -12.11 -0.64 -15.99
C SER A 18 -11.43 0.61 -15.42
N VAL A 19 -10.90 0.52 -14.19
CA VAL A 19 -10.12 1.61 -13.58
C VAL A 19 -8.88 1.91 -14.40
N LEU A 20 -8.09 0.87 -14.73
CA LEU A 20 -6.87 1.03 -15.51
C LEU A 20 -7.16 1.57 -16.92
N SER A 21 -8.15 1.02 -17.62
CA SER A 21 -8.54 1.51 -18.96
C SER A 21 -8.94 2.99 -18.94
N SER A 22 -9.67 3.44 -17.92
CA SER A 22 -10.07 4.85 -17.79
C SER A 22 -8.91 5.81 -17.54
N ALA A 23 -7.80 5.30 -17.00
CA ALA A 23 -6.59 6.07 -16.70
C ALA A 23 -5.58 6.11 -17.85
N GLY A 24 -5.90 5.51 -19.01
CA GLY A 24 -4.95 5.38 -20.12
C GLY A 24 -3.75 4.49 -19.76
N TRP A 25 -4.01 3.42 -19.00
CA TRP A 25 -2.96 2.54 -18.51
C TRP A 25 -2.19 1.86 -19.67
N PRO A 26 -0.84 1.84 -19.63
CA PRO A 26 -0.05 1.22 -20.70
C PRO A 26 -0.32 -0.29 -20.82
N GLU A 27 -0.38 -0.80 -22.06
CA GLU A 27 -0.59 -2.23 -22.33
C GLU A 27 0.53 -3.12 -21.76
N GLN A 28 1.76 -2.64 -21.78
CA GLN A 28 2.94 -3.29 -21.20
C GLN A 28 3.40 -2.59 -19.92
N ALA A 29 2.45 -2.15 -19.09
CA ALA A 29 2.75 -1.47 -17.84
C ALA A 29 3.65 -2.34 -16.93
N GLN A 30 4.80 -1.78 -16.55
CA GLN A 30 5.60 -2.21 -15.42
C GLN A 30 5.28 -1.26 -14.28
N ALA A 31 4.47 -1.74 -13.33
CA ALA A 31 3.77 -0.90 -12.39
C ALA A 31 4.29 -1.01 -10.95
N ILE A 32 4.35 0.14 -10.28
CA ILE A 32 4.52 0.25 -8.84
C ILE A 32 3.14 0.40 -8.20
N GLY A 33 2.82 -0.46 -7.23
CA GLY A 33 1.63 -0.31 -6.40
C GLY A 33 1.96 0.54 -5.17
N VAL A 34 1.26 1.65 -5.00
CA VAL A 34 1.45 2.57 -3.87
C VAL A 34 0.23 2.56 -2.98
N HIS A 35 0.40 2.23 -1.71
CA HIS A 35 -0.69 2.23 -0.75
C HIS A 35 -0.47 3.28 0.34
N VAL A 36 -1.31 4.32 0.35
CA VAL A 36 -1.27 5.42 1.31
C VAL A 36 -2.45 5.31 2.26
N ARG A 37 -2.19 4.91 3.51
CA ARG A 37 -3.21 4.89 4.58
C ARG A 37 -3.25 6.23 5.29
N ARG A 38 -4.41 6.88 5.25
CA ARG A 38 -4.72 8.07 6.04
C ARG A 38 -5.97 7.82 6.88
N GLY A 39 -7.07 8.50 6.58
CA GLY A 39 -8.34 8.41 7.29
C GLY A 39 -8.18 8.51 8.80
N ASP A 40 -8.87 7.62 9.51
CA ASP A 40 -8.87 7.52 10.97
C ASP A 40 -7.47 7.22 11.57
N ALA A 41 -6.58 6.60 10.79
CA ALA A 41 -5.22 6.29 11.24
C ALA A 41 -4.38 7.54 11.53
N CYS A 42 -4.71 8.69 10.92
CA CYS A 42 -4.00 9.95 11.14
C CYS A 42 -4.58 10.80 12.28
N VAL A 43 -5.79 10.51 12.71
CA VAL A 43 -6.49 11.32 13.72
C VAL A 43 -6.31 10.71 15.13
N ASP A 44 -6.18 9.39 15.23
CA ASP A 44 -6.01 8.72 16.51
C ASP A 44 -4.56 8.73 17.01
N LYS A 45 -4.24 9.72 17.85
CA LYS A 45 -2.93 9.84 18.52
C LYS A 45 -2.54 8.60 19.36
N ARG A 46 -3.48 7.72 19.73
CA ARG A 46 -3.18 6.50 20.50
C ARG A 46 -2.33 5.51 19.71
N ASN A 47 -2.34 5.60 18.38
CA ASN A 47 -1.66 4.63 17.54
C ASN A 47 -0.17 4.96 17.32
N ASN A 48 0.33 6.14 17.72
CA ASN A 48 1.70 6.63 17.45
C ASN A 48 2.13 6.43 15.98
N ARG A 49 1.18 6.29 15.04
CA ARG A 49 1.45 6.08 13.63
C ARG A 49 1.78 7.43 13.02
N LYS A 50 2.95 7.52 12.40
CA LYS A 50 3.29 8.67 11.57
C LYS A 50 2.45 8.61 10.30
N CYS A 51 1.78 9.72 9.99
CA CYS A 51 1.14 9.89 8.70
C CYS A 51 2.10 10.59 7.75
N PHE A 52 2.40 9.90 6.66
CA PHE A 52 3.31 10.37 5.63
C PHE A 52 2.54 11.14 4.55
N SER A 53 3.17 12.18 4.04
CA SER A 53 2.67 12.99 2.94
C SER A 53 2.92 12.29 1.60
N TRP A 54 2.21 12.69 0.53
CA TRP A 54 2.48 12.16 -0.80
C TRP A 54 3.96 12.28 -1.23
N PRO A 55 4.66 13.42 -1.01
CA PRO A 55 6.09 13.53 -1.30
C PRO A 55 6.96 12.44 -0.69
N ASP A 56 6.64 11.96 0.52
CA ASP A 56 7.40 10.88 1.18
C ASP A 56 7.29 9.57 0.39
N TYR A 57 6.10 9.24 -0.13
CA TYR A 57 5.90 8.06 -0.98
C TYR A 57 6.52 8.27 -2.37
N ALA A 58 6.32 9.46 -2.96
CA ALA A 58 6.78 9.79 -4.30
C ALA A 58 8.31 9.72 -4.41
N ALA A 59 9.05 10.05 -3.36
CA ALA A 59 10.51 9.89 -3.32
C ALA A 59 10.94 8.45 -3.62
N HIS A 60 10.36 7.47 -2.92
CA HIS A 60 10.65 6.05 -3.14
C HIS A 60 10.13 5.54 -4.48
N VAL A 61 8.98 6.03 -4.95
CA VAL A 61 8.50 5.73 -6.31
C VAL A 61 9.52 6.16 -7.35
N LYS A 62 10.06 7.39 -7.24
CA LYS A 62 11.06 7.93 -8.18
C LYS A 62 12.36 7.15 -8.14
N GLU A 63 12.80 6.68 -6.97
CA GLU A 63 13.95 5.78 -6.84
C GLU A 63 13.70 4.47 -7.61
N LEU A 64 12.55 3.82 -7.39
CA LEU A 64 12.23 2.56 -8.08
C LEU A 64 12.08 2.75 -9.60
N VAL A 65 11.49 3.86 -10.06
CA VAL A 65 11.39 4.19 -11.49
C VAL A 65 12.80 4.30 -12.11
N ARG A 66 13.74 4.98 -11.44
CA ARG A 66 15.12 5.13 -11.96
C ARG A 66 15.90 3.82 -11.94
N ASP A 67 15.76 3.04 -10.87
CA ASP A 67 16.55 1.81 -10.67
C ASP A 67 16.04 0.64 -11.54
N TYR A 68 14.73 0.58 -11.80
CA TYR A 68 14.10 -0.59 -12.43
C TYR A 68 13.32 -0.27 -13.72
N GLY A 69 13.16 1.00 -14.09
CA GLY A 69 12.48 1.39 -15.34
C GLY A 69 10.96 1.25 -15.33
N PHE A 70 10.32 1.27 -14.15
CA PHE A 70 8.86 1.27 -14.06
C PHE A 70 8.23 2.47 -14.77
N ASN A 71 7.16 2.23 -15.53
CA ASN A 71 6.49 3.24 -16.36
C ASN A 71 5.05 3.55 -15.92
N ALA A 72 4.56 2.89 -14.87
CA ALA A 72 3.23 3.09 -14.35
C ALA A 72 3.19 3.04 -12.82
N VAL A 73 2.26 3.77 -12.21
CA VAL A 73 2.04 3.83 -10.77
C VAL A 73 0.55 3.75 -10.48
N PHE A 74 0.14 2.75 -9.70
CA PHE A 74 -1.23 2.68 -9.18
C PHE A 74 -1.23 3.14 -7.73
N VAL A 75 -2.09 4.11 -7.38
CA VAL A 75 -2.19 4.61 -6.00
C VAL A 75 -3.54 4.25 -5.38
N ALA A 76 -3.49 3.45 -4.32
CA ALA A 76 -4.61 3.21 -3.42
C ALA A 76 -4.51 4.15 -2.21
N THR A 77 -5.55 4.96 -2.00
CA THR A 77 -5.59 5.94 -0.90
C THR A 77 -7.03 6.25 -0.50
N ASP A 78 -7.25 6.35 0.81
CA ASP A 78 -8.50 6.81 1.42
C ASP A 78 -8.58 8.34 1.56
N ASP A 79 -7.53 9.07 1.18
CA ASP A 79 -7.44 10.54 1.29
C ASP A 79 -7.48 11.25 -0.07
N ALA A 80 -8.39 12.24 -0.18
CA ALA A 80 -8.64 12.98 -1.41
C ALA A 80 -7.50 13.93 -1.78
N GLU A 81 -6.83 14.53 -0.79
CA GLU A 81 -5.69 15.40 -1.03
C GLU A 81 -4.51 14.60 -1.59
N THR A 82 -4.22 13.44 -0.99
CA THR A 82 -3.21 12.51 -1.49
C THR A 82 -3.53 12.03 -2.91
N ALA A 83 -4.78 11.70 -3.21
CA ALA A 83 -5.18 11.29 -4.57
C ALA A 83 -4.93 12.41 -5.60
N THR A 84 -5.31 13.64 -5.24
CA THR A 84 -5.10 14.83 -6.09
C THR A 84 -3.62 15.11 -6.29
N ALA A 85 -2.83 15.05 -5.22
CA ALA A 85 -1.38 15.28 -5.27
C ALA A 85 -0.66 14.25 -6.15
N ALA A 86 -1.04 12.97 -6.03
CA ALA A 86 -0.45 11.90 -6.83
C ALA A 86 -0.72 12.05 -8.33
N LEU A 87 -1.95 12.39 -8.73
CA LEU A 87 -2.31 12.66 -10.12
C LEU A 87 -1.64 13.94 -10.66
N ALA A 88 -1.33 14.89 -9.78
CA ALA A 88 -0.71 16.15 -10.12
C ALA A 88 0.84 16.10 -10.13
N ASP A 89 1.48 15.02 -9.68
CA ASP A 89 2.94 14.96 -9.48
C ASP A 89 3.70 15.22 -10.79
N ALA A 90 4.36 16.38 -10.86
CA ALA A 90 5.04 16.84 -12.07
C ALA A 90 6.29 16.03 -12.38
N ASP A 91 6.99 15.53 -11.37
CA ASP A 91 8.23 14.77 -11.57
C ASP A 91 7.91 13.38 -12.15
N LEU A 92 6.84 12.73 -11.68
CA LEU A 92 6.39 11.47 -12.28
C LEU A 92 5.98 11.66 -13.74
N LYS A 93 5.30 12.78 -14.06
CA LYS A 93 4.97 13.13 -15.46
C LYS A 93 6.22 13.37 -16.30
N GLN A 94 7.22 14.07 -15.78
CA GLN A 94 8.49 14.30 -16.46
C GLN A 94 9.26 12.99 -16.72
N LEU A 95 9.13 12.02 -15.82
CA LEU A 95 9.69 10.67 -16.01
C LEU A 95 8.87 9.79 -16.97
N GLY A 96 7.77 10.31 -17.54
CA GLY A 96 6.90 9.55 -18.45
C GLY A 96 6.08 8.47 -17.75
N VAL A 97 5.83 8.60 -16.45
CA VAL A 97 5.10 7.62 -15.64
C VAL A 97 3.60 7.90 -15.67
N THR A 98 2.79 6.90 -16.04
CA THR A 98 1.32 6.99 -15.96
C THR A 98 0.85 6.70 -14.54
N VAL A 99 0.04 7.60 -13.97
CA VAL A 99 -0.54 7.43 -12.61
C VAL A 99 -2.03 7.10 -12.72
N ALA A 100 -2.46 6.01 -12.08
CA ALA A 100 -3.87 5.62 -11.98
C ALA A 100 -4.32 5.51 -10.53
N ILE A 101 -5.59 5.86 -10.29
CA ILE A 101 -6.23 5.84 -8.97
C ILE A 101 -7.69 5.43 -9.16
N VAL A 102 -8.25 4.65 -8.23
CA VAL A 102 -9.69 4.35 -8.24
C VAL A 102 -10.51 5.61 -8.02
N ASN A 103 -11.52 5.84 -8.85
CA ASN A 103 -12.50 6.91 -8.63
C ASN A 103 -13.48 6.51 -7.51
N ALA A 104 -13.03 6.61 -6.27
CA ALA A 104 -13.81 6.36 -5.07
C ALA A 104 -14.25 7.68 -4.42
N ASP A 105 -15.45 7.66 -3.82
CA ASP A 105 -15.89 8.73 -2.92
C ASP A 105 -15.08 8.66 -1.62
N ARG A 106 -14.15 9.61 -1.47
CA ARG A 106 -13.25 9.71 -0.31
C ARG A 106 -13.79 10.59 0.80
N SER A 107 -14.94 11.25 0.58
CA SER A 107 -15.56 12.13 1.58
C SER A 107 -15.94 11.38 2.85
N PHE A 108 -16.21 10.07 2.71
CA PHE A 108 -16.47 9.20 3.84
C PHE A 108 -15.27 9.10 4.79
N TYR A 109 -14.03 9.14 4.32
CA TYR A 109 -12.84 8.98 5.17
C TYR A 109 -12.32 10.30 5.75
N GLY A 110 -12.55 11.44 5.09
CA GLY A 110 -11.95 12.74 5.45
C GLY A 110 -12.60 13.47 6.64
N LYS A 111 -13.76 13.03 7.14
CA LYS A 111 -14.53 13.72 8.21
C LYS A 111 -14.44 13.04 9.57
N VAL A 112 -13.44 12.20 9.80
CA VAL A 112 -13.33 11.42 11.05
C VAL A 112 -12.79 12.31 12.17
N THR A 113 -13.56 12.43 13.25
CA THR A 113 -13.14 13.18 14.45
C THR A 113 -12.27 12.31 15.38
N LYS A 114 -11.56 12.94 16.33
CA LYS A 114 -10.70 12.21 17.26
C LYS A 114 -11.49 11.18 18.06
N GLY A 115 -11.08 9.91 17.96
CA GLY A 115 -11.72 8.79 18.66
C GLY A 115 -12.89 8.15 17.91
N GLU A 116 -13.32 8.74 16.80
CA GLU A 116 -14.24 8.12 15.88
C GLU A 116 -13.47 7.17 14.97
N ARG A 117 -13.98 5.94 14.81
CA ARG A 117 -13.42 4.94 13.90
C ARG A 117 -14.38 4.71 12.76
N ILE A 118 -13.87 4.25 11.62
CA ILE A 118 -14.70 3.96 10.45
C ILE A 118 -15.80 2.93 10.78
N GLU A 119 -15.50 1.91 11.58
CA GLU A 119 -16.45 0.88 11.96
C GLU A 119 -17.61 1.45 12.80
N HIS A 120 -17.35 2.47 13.62
CA HIS A 120 -18.40 3.14 14.40
C HIS A 120 -19.37 3.92 13.51
N ARG A 121 -18.89 4.48 12.40
CA ARG A 121 -19.73 5.19 11.43
C ARG A 121 -20.59 4.21 10.66
N LEU A 122 -20.01 3.10 10.19
CA LEU A 122 -20.74 2.03 9.52
C LEU A 122 -21.80 1.41 10.43
N ALA A 123 -21.49 1.18 11.72
CA ALA A 123 -22.45 0.66 12.69
C ALA A 123 -23.65 1.60 12.94
N LYS A 124 -23.47 2.91 12.70
CA LYS A 124 -24.54 3.93 12.75
C LYS A 124 -25.31 4.06 11.42
N GLY A 125 -25.04 3.19 10.44
CA GLY A 125 -25.62 3.27 9.10
C GLY A 125 -25.07 4.43 8.26
N GLN A 126 -23.93 5.01 8.66
CA GLN A 126 -23.26 6.04 7.86
C GLN A 126 -22.33 5.36 6.86
N GLY A 127 -22.59 5.57 5.56
CA GLY A 127 -21.78 5.02 4.47
C GLY A 127 -22.35 3.72 3.90
N ASP A 128 -21.98 3.43 2.65
CA ASP A 128 -22.37 2.21 1.95
C ASP A 128 -21.29 1.14 2.15
N THR A 129 -21.56 0.18 3.03
CA THR A 129 -20.63 -0.91 3.37
C THR A 129 -20.25 -1.74 2.15
N LEU A 130 -21.20 -1.99 1.23
CA LEU A 130 -20.98 -2.78 0.04
C LEU A 130 -20.06 -2.02 -0.92
N LYS A 131 -20.33 -0.73 -1.14
CA LYS A 131 -19.48 0.11 -1.97
C LYS A 131 -18.06 0.20 -1.41
N LEU A 132 -17.91 0.45 -0.11
CA LEU A 132 -16.59 0.55 0.52
C LEU A 132 -15.81 -0.77 0.45
N GLY A 133 -16.50 -1.90 0.64
CA GLY A 133 -15.91 -3.23 0.48
C GLY A 133 -15.44 -3.48 -0.96
N TRP A 134 -16.23 -3.07 -1.95
CA TRP A 134 -15.84 -3.14 -3.36
C TRP A 134 -14.65 -2.26 -3.69
N ASP A 135 -14.67 -0.98 -3.29
CA ASP A 135 -13.58 -0.05 -3.55
C ASP A 135 -12.26 -0.59 -2.95
N ALA A 136 -12.28 -1.06 -1.70
CA ALA A 136 -11.12 -1.64 -1.05
C ALA A 136 -10.64 -2.94 -1.71
N SER A 137 -11.56 -3.75 -2.24
CA SER A 137 -11.23 -4.99 -2.95
C SER A 137 -10.59 -4.69 -4.32
N VAL A 138 -11.07 -3.67 -5.02
CA VAL A 138 -10.49 -3.20 -6.28
C VAL A 138 -9.08 -2.65 -6.04
N ASP A 139 -8.90 -1.82 -5.00
CA ASP A 139 -7.58 -1.33 -4.60
C ASP A 139 -6.61 -2.50 -4.32
N LEU A 140 -7.06 -3.48 -3.52
CA LEU A 140 -6.23 -4.65 -3.20
C LEU A 140 -5.86 -5.46 -4.44
N GLU A 141 -6.81 -5.68 -5.34
CA GLU A 141 -6.58 -6.40 -6.59
C GLU A 141 -5.56 -5.67 -7.47
N LEU A 142 -5.72 -4.36 -7.68
CA LEU A 142 -4.83 -3.55 -8.50
C LEU A 142 -3.43 -3.43 -7.91
N LEU A 143 -3.31 -3.24 -6.59
CA LEU A 143 -2.02 -3.29 -5.90
C LEU A 143 -1.36 -4.67 -6.08
N ALA A 144 -2.12 -5.75 -5.95
CA ALA A 144 -1.59 -7.12 -6.10
C ALA A 144 -1.15 -7.46 -7.52
N GLN A 145 -1.59 -6.72 -8.55
CA GLN A 145 -1.15 -6.90 -9.94
C GLN A 145 0.18 -6.19 -10.26
N CYS A 146 0.62 -5.27 -9.41
CA CYS A 146 1.85 -4.49 -9.61
C CYS A 146 3.12 -5.33 -9.35
N GLN A 147 4.25 -4.90 -9.93
CA GLN A 147 5.55 -5.59 -9.85
C GLN A 147 6.50 -5.00 -8.79
N ALA A 148 6.09 -3.92 -8.15
CA ALA A 148 6.77 -3.33 -7.00
C ALA A 148 5.75 -2.74 -6.01
N PHE A 149 6.21 -2.43 -4.80
CA PHE A 149 5.35 -1.90 -3.73
C PHE A 149 5.96 -0.73 -2.97
N VAL A 150 5.21 0.34 -2.77
CA VAL A 150 5.56 1.42 -1.85
C VAL A 150 4.40 1.63 -0.88
N GLY A 151 4.67 1.59 0.42
CA GLY A 151 3.57 1.68 1.39
C GLY A 151 4.01 1.76 2.84
N THR A 152 3.08 1.46 3.72
CA THR A 152 3.32 1.30 5.16
C THR A 152 2.94 -0.11 5.56
N PHE A 153 3.83 -0.81 6.26
CA PHE A 153 3.55 -2.17 6.73
C PHE A 153 2.81 -2.19 8.06
N SER A 154 2.63 -1.04 8.74
CA SER A 154 1.63 -0.93 9.81
C SER A 154 0.19 -1.04 9.30
N SER A 155 -0.06 -0.89 7.99
CA SER A 155 -1.36 -1.13 7.38
C SER A 155 -1.56 -2.61 7.03
N THR A 156 -2.71 -3.17 7.46
CA THR A 156 -3.12 -4.53 7.07
C THR A 156 -3.39 -4.64 5.56
N LEU A 157 -3.98 -3.62 4.94
CA LEU A 157 -4.23 -3.63 3.49
C LEU A 157 -2.92 -3.60 2.70
N GLY A 158 -1.97 -2.76 3.11
CA GLY A 158 -0.64 -2.69 2.50
C GLY A 158 0.13 -4.02 2.59
N ARG A 159 0.10 -4.67 3.77
CA ARG A 159 0.69 -6.01 3.94
C ARG A 159 -0.01 -7.07 3.09
N ALA A 160 -1.34 -7.05 3.04
CA ALA A 160 -2.11 -7.99 2.22
C ALA A 160 -1.74 -7.86 0.73
N ALA A 161 -1.69 -6.63 0.22
CA ALA A 161 -1.28 -6.33 -1.15
C ALA A 161 0.12 -6.87 -1.44
N PHE A 162 1.11 -6.54 -0.62
CA PHE A 162 2.48 -7.00 -0.80
C PHE A 162 2.59 -8.54 -0.76
N MET A 163 1.92 -9.20 0.19
CA MET A 163 1.93 -10.67 0.24
C MET A 163 1.27 -11.31 -0.99
N LEU A 164 0.24 -10.67 -1.55
CA LEU A 164 -0.38 -11.13 -2.80
C LEU A 164 0.54 -10.92 -4.01
N GLN A 165 1.27 -9.81 -4.08
CA GLN A 165 2.30 -9.61 -5.11
C GLN A 165 3.36 -10.72 -5.03
N VAL A 166 3.92 -10.99 -3.85
CA VAL A 166 4.91 -12.06 -3.64
C VAL A 166 4.37 -13.41 -4.11
N ALA A 167 3.13 -13.72 -3.75
CA ALA A 167 2.51 -14.98 -4.12
C ALA A 167 2.25 -15.11 -5.64
N ARG A 168 1.96 -14.00 -6.33
CA ARG A 168 1.73 -13.97 -7.79
C ARG A 168 3.04 -14.03 -8.58
N LEU A 169 4.03 -13.28 -8.14
CA LEU A 169 5.32 -13.16 -8.82
C LEU A 169 6.21 -14.37 -8.57
N GLY A 170 6.01 -15.07 -7.44
CA GLY A 170 6.86 -16.20 -7.04
C GLY A 170 8.22 -15.77 -6.46
N TYR A 171 8.44 -14.47 -6.28
CA TYR A 171 9.62 -13.87 -5.67
C TYR A 171 9.23 -12.60 -4.89
N VAL A 172 10.15 -12.06 -4.09
CA VAL A 172 9.95 -10.81 -3.35
C VAL A 172 10.18 -9.62 -4.30
N PRO A 173 9.15 -8.82 -4.65
CA PRO A 173 9.33 -7.69 -5.56
C PRO A 173 10.13 -6.56 -4.90
N PRO A 174 10.71 -5.62 -5.67
CA PRO A 174 11.24 -4.38 -5.11
C PRO A 174 10.18 -3.67 -4.28
N PHE A 175 10.53 -3.24 -3.07
CA PHE A 175 9.61 -2.52 -2.20
C PHE A 175 10.27 -1.47 -1.33
N ALA A 176 9.47 -0.51 -0.88
CA ALA A 176 9.83 0.45 0.16
C ALA A 176 8.69 0.55 1.19
N SER A 177 9.04 0.46 2.48
CA SER A 177 8.12 0.72 3.57
C SER A 177 8.55 1.95 4.35
N LEU A 178 7.62 2.87 4.59
CA LEU A 178 7.94 4.17 5.21
C LEU A 178 7.99 4.10 6.75
N ASP A 179 7.51 3.02 7.38
CA ASP A 179 7.34 2.94 8.83
C ASP A 179 8.07 1.77 9.50
N ILE A 180 7.77 0.54 9.11
CA ILE A 180 8.30 -0.66 9.74
C ILE A 180 8.75 -1.67 8.68
N ALA A 181 9.68 -2.56 9.04
CA ALA A 181 10.00 -3.67 8.17
C ALA A 181 8.81 -4.63 8.03
N TRP A 182 8.83 -5.42 6.94
CA TRP A 182 7.80 -6.41 6.73
C TRP A 182 7.79 -7.45 7.86
N CYS A 183 6.60 -7.73 8.39
CA CYS A 183 6.40 -8.71 9.45
C CYS A 183 5.10 -9.50 9.26
N SER A 184 5.19 -10.83 9.38
CA SER A 184 4.02 -11.73 9.29
C SER A 184 3.09 -11.63 10.52
N ALA A 185 3.60 -11.18 11.68
CA ALA A 185 2.95 -11.29 12.98
C ALA A 185 2.67 -9.94 13.68
N TYR A 186 2.18 -8.95 12.93
CA TYR A 186 1.80 -7.65 13.50
C TYR A 186 0.66 -7.80 14.53
N HIS A 187 0.87 -7.34 15.77
CA HIS A 187 0.00 -7.46 16.97
C HIS A 187 0.17 -8.70 17.86
N VAL A 188 1.17 -9.56 17.66
CA VAL A 188 1.53 -10.47 18.77
C VAL A 188 2.14 -9.60 19.88
N PRO A 189 1.55 -9.57 21.10
CA PRO A 189 2.09 -8.77 22.18
C PRO A 189 3.57 -9.14 22.38
N ARG A 190 4.42 -8.14 22.63
CA ARG A 190 5.81 -8.30 23.05
C ARG A 190 5.86 -9.02 24.42
N GLY A 191 5.60 -10.32 24.41
CA GLY A 191 5.81 -11.26 25.51
C GLY A 191 6.68 -12.45 25.11
N GLY A 192 6.97 -12.60 23.81
CA GLY A 192 7.94 -13.56 23.30
C GLY A 192 9.35 -12.98 23.37
N LYS A 193 10.29 -13.76 23.95
CA LYS A 193 11.73 -13.45 23.97
C LYS A 193 12.16 -12.97 22.59
N GLY A 194 12.78 -11.78 22.52
CA GLY A 194 13.18 -11.15 21.27
C GLY A 194 14.00 -12.08 20.36
N LEU A 195 14.10 -11.69 19.08
CA LEU A 195 14.82 -12.43 18.04
C LEU A 195 16.10 -13.09 18.59
N SER A 196 16.22 -14.40 18.36
CA SER A 196 17.41 -15.14 18.80
C SER A 196 18.67 -14.47 18.24
N ALA A 197 19.77 -14.53 18.99
CA ALA A 197 21.03 -13.91 18.61
C ALA A 197 21.48 -14.31 17.18
N LYS A 198 21.18 -15.55 16.75
CA LYS A 198 21.47 -16.04 15.40
C LYS A 198 20.73 -15.29 14.28
N VAL A 199 19.50 -14.85 14.53
CA VAL A 199 18.73 -14.08 13.53
C VAL A 199 19.26 -12.65 13.44
N LYS A 200 19.68 -12.08 14.58
CA LYS A 200 20.34 -10.76 14.62
C LYS A 200 21.71 -10.78 13.92
N GLU A 201 22.44 -11.89 14.01
CA GLU A 201 23.71 -12.08 13.30
C GLU A 201 23.52 -12.14 11.78
N ALA A 202 22.54 -12.91 11.29
CA ALA A 202 22.25 -13.05 9.87
C ALA A 202 21.76 -11.73 9.24
N ALA A 203 20.98 -10.95 9.98
CA ALA A 203 20.55 -9.61 9.61
C ALA A 203 21.72 -8.65 9.35
N LYS A 204 22.74 -8.66 10.23
CA LYS A 204 23.94 -7.81 10.06
C LYS A 204 24.75 -8.15 8.81
N VAL A 205 24.78 -9.43 8.44
CA VAL A 205 25.47 -9.88 7.21
C VAL A 205 24.74 -9.33 5.97
N LEU A 206 23.40 -9.37 5.96
CA LEU A 206 22.59 -8.79 4.87
C LEU A 206 22.73 -7.27 4.76
N ASP A 207 22.76 -6.55 5.89
CA ASP A 207 23.00 -5.10 5.92
C ASP A 207 24.39 -4.74 5.35
N SER A 208 25.42 -5.53 5.66
CA SER A 208 26.79 -5.29 5.17
C SER A 208 26.96 -5.52 3.67
N VAL A 209 26.11 -6.36 3.07
CA VAL A 209 26.13 -6.66 1.63
C VAL A 209 25.28 -5.66 0.84
N THR A 210 24.21 -5.13 1.44
CA THR A 210 23.23 -4.29 0.72
C THR A 210 23.36 -2.79 0.99
N GLY A 211 24.09 -2.38 2.03
CA GLY A 211 24.27 -0.97 2.40
C GLY A 211 22.99 -0.27 2.87
N ARG A 212 21.91 -1.02 3.13
CA ARG A 212 20.62 -0.51 3.61
C ARG A 212 20.35 -1.11 4.99
N MET A 213 20.03 -0.26 5.98
CA MET A 213 19.53 -0.73 7.28
C MET A 213 18.22 -1.47 7.07
N VAL A 214 18.22 -2.79 7.22
CA VAL A 214 16.98 -3.55 7.32
C VAL A 214 16.66 -3.68 8.81
N ASN A 215 15.68 -2.90 9.27
CA ASN A 215 15.28 -2.92 10.67
C ASN A 215 14.42 -4.17 10.95
N TYR A 216 15.06 -5.29 11.29
CA TYR A 216 14.38 -6.59 11.49
C TYR A 216 13.60 -6.72 12.80
N ASP A 217 13.48 -5.66 13.61
CA ASP A 217 12.72 -5.72 14.87
C ASP A 217 11.19 -5.77 14.59
N CYS A 218 10.72 -6.98 14.25
CA CYS A 218 9.48 -7.55 14.76
C CYS A 218 9.69 -7.93 16.25
#